data_AF-A0A937XGA5-F1
#
_entry.id   AF-A0A937XGA5-F1
#
_cell.length_a   1.000
_cell.length_b   1.000
_cell.length_c   1.000
_cell.angle_alpha   90.00
_cell.angle_beta   90.00
_cell.angle_gamma   90.00
#
_symmetry.space_group_name_H-M   'P 1'
#
loop_
_entity.id
_entity.type
_entity.pdbx_description
1 polymer ?
#
loop_
_entity_poly.entity_id
_entity_poly.type
_entity_poly.pdbx_seq_one_letter_code
_entity_poly.pdbx_strand_id
1 'polypeptide(L)'
;MSAAKSGMGKTVLPVVVAGIWVGLCEFVRNQLVLVSWWQNHYRGMDLEFPSKPVNGMMWMVWSFLMAGTTFAISRRFSLWQTALIAWVMGFVMMWVVIGNLSVLPLGILPIAVPFSFVEALGAAFICRKLAQPGRP
;
A
#
# COMPACT_ATOMS: atom_id res chain seq x y z
N MET A 1 -36.27 13.32 13.51
CA MET A 1 -35.17 14.00 12.80
C MET A 1 -33.85 13.34 13.19
N SER A 2 -33.16 12.71 12.23
CA SER A 2 -31.69 12.53 12.29
C SER A 2 -31.20 12.32 10.85
N ALA A 3 -31.08 13.43 10.13
CA ALA A 3 -30.50 13.49 8.79
C ALA A 3 -29.00 13.76 8.91
N ALA A 4 -28.27 12.87 9.59
CA ALA A 4 -26.82 12.96 9.69
C ALA A 4 -26.19 11.64 9.19
N LYS A 5 -25.20 11.77 8.29
CA LYS A 5 -24.21 10.74 7.84
C LYS A 5 -24.39 10.06 6.47
N SER A 6 -25.15 10.62 5.52
CA SER A 6 -25.19 10.05 4.14
C SER A 6 -23.89 10.27 3.32
N GLY A 7 -23.02 11.22 3.70
CA GLY A 7 -21.77 11.54 3.01
C GLY A 7 -20.51 10.89 3.62
N MET A 8 -20.35 10.96 4.95
CA MET A 8 -19.11 10.53 5.62
C MET A 8 -18.84 9.02 5.50
N GLY A 9 -19.90 8.19 5.48
CA GLY A 9 -19.75 6.75 5.22
C GLY A 9 -19.19 6.45 3.83
N LYS A 10 -19.50 7.26 2.81
CA LYS A 10 -19.01 7.10 1.43
C LYS A 10 -17.56 7.55 1.22
N THR A 11 -16.98 8.22 2.22
CA THR A 11 -15.59 8.70 2.20
C THR A 11 -14.70 7.88 3.14
N VAL A 12 -15.18 7.59 4.35
CA VAL A 12 -14.38 6.88 5.37
C VAL A 12 -14.31 5.39 5.09
N LEU A 13 -15.43 4.75 4.72
CA LEU A 13 -15.47 3.30 4.49
C LEU A 13 -14.51 2.84 3.39
N PRO A 14 -14.43 3.49 2.20
CA PRO A 14 -13.49 3.08 1.17
C PRO A 14 -12.03 3.17 1.62
N VAL A 15 -11.67 4.22 2.36
CA VAL A 15 -10.30 4.40 2.88
C VAL A 15 -9.97 3.34 3.92
N VAL A 16 -10.90 3.02 4.83
CA VAL A 16 -10.68 2.00 5.86
C VAL A 16 -10.49 0.62 5.22
N VAL A 17 -11.39 0.23 4.33
CA VAL A 17 -11.32 -1.08 3.67
C VAL A 17 -10.08 -1.18 2.78
N ALA A 18 -9.72 -0.12 2.06
CA ALA A 18 -8.50 -0.09 1.26
C ALA A 18 -7.24 -0.12 2.13
N GLY A 19 -7.22 0.59 3.27
CA GLY A 19 -6.10 0.58 4.21
C GLY A 19 -5.86 -0.80 4.82
N ILE A 20 -6.94 -1.50 5.19
CA ILE A 20 -6.86 -2.90 5.65
C ILE A 20 -6.33 -3.81 4.54
N TRP A 21 -6.83 -3.66 3.31
CA TRP A 21 -6.36 -4.43 2.16
C TRP A 21 -4.84 -4.26 1.94
N VAL A 22 -4.38 -3.01 1.86
CA VAL A 22 -2.95 -2.66 1.70
C VAL A 22 -2.13 -3.22 2.86
N GLY A 23 -2.56 -3.01 4.11
CA GLY A 23 -1.85 -3.51 5.28
C GLY A 23 -1.75 -5.04 5.35
N LEU A 24 -2.78 -5.76 4.94
CA LEU A 24 -2.75 -7.23 4.85
C LEU A 24 -1.80 -7.71 3.76
N CYS A 25 -1.84 -7.07 2.58
CA CYS A 25 -0.91 -7.37 1.49
C CYS A 25 0.55 -7.14 1.91
N GLU A 26 0.84 -6.01 2.55
CA GLU A 26 2.16 -5.71 3.13
C GLU A 26 2.62 -6.77 4.12
N PHE A 27 1.76 -7.12 5.07
CA PHE A 27 2.07 -8.11 6.09
C PHE A 27 2.39 -9.48 5.46
N VAL A 28 1.53 -9.95 4.55
CA VAL A 28 1.76 -11.24 3.86
C VAL A 28 3.06 -11.19 3.07
N ARG A 29 3.28 -10.15 2.27
CA ARG A 29 4.45 -10.04 1.41
C ARG A 29 5.74 -9.96 2.24
N ASN A 30 5.81 -9.08 3.24
CA ASN A 30 7.05 -8.78 3.95
C ASN A 30 7.30 -9.69 5.16
N GLN A 31 6.26 -10.11 5.88
CA GLN A 31 6.42 -10.90 7.12
C GLN A 31 6.26 -12.40 6.92
N LEU A 32 5.56 -12.84 5.86
CA LEU A 32 5.38 -14.26 5.57
C LEU A 32 6.23 -14.71 4.38
N VAL A 33 6.16 -14.00 3.25
CA VAL A 33 6.79 -14.46 2.00
C VAL A 33 8.26 -14.07 1.89
N LEU A 34 8.61 -12.80 2.19
CA LEU A 34 9.94 -12.25 1.92
C LEU A 34 10.82 -12.06 3.17
N VAL A 35 10.34 -12.46 4.35
CA VAL A 35 11.04 -12.20 5.63
C VAL A 35 12.46 -12.74 5.67
N SER A 36 12.68 -13.95 5.13
CA SER A 36 14.00 -14.59 5.08
C SER A 36 14.97 -13.85 4.16
N TRP A 37 14.48 -13.36 3.02
CA TRP A 37 15.27 -12.56 2.07
C TRP A 37 15.72 -11.24 2.69
N TRP A 38 14.81 -10.54 3.37
CA TRP A 38 15.12 -9.32 4.11
C TRP A 38 16.15 -9.56 5.22
N GLN A 39 15.92 -10.56 6.07
CA GLN A 39 16.84 -10.89 7.17
C GLN A 39 18.22 -11.32 6.68
N ASN A 40 18.30 -12.08 5.59
CA ASN A 40 19.58 -12.50 5.02
C ASN A 40 20.35 -11.32 4.44
N HIS A 41 19.67 -10.43 3.73
CA HIS A 41 20.29 -9.24 3.15
C HIS A 41 20.82 -8.28 4.22
N TYR A 42 20.02 -8.01 5.26
CA TYR A 42 20.43 -7.15 6.37
C TYR A 42 21.59 -7.75 7.17
N ARG A 43 21.54 -9.07 7.45
CA ARG A 43 22.69 -9.77 8.05
C ARG A 43 23.95 -9.69 7.19
N GLY A 44 23.83 -9.74 5.87
CA GLY A 44 24.95 -9.55 4.94
C GLY A 44 25.56 -8.13 4.98
N MET A 45 24.83 -7.15 5.50
CA MET A 45 25.30 -5.78 5.73
C MET A 45 25.74 -5.52 7.18
N ASP A 46 25.78 -6.56 8.03
CA ASP A 46 25.99 -6.44 9.48
C ASP A 46 24.94 -5.54 10.17
N LEU A 47 23.71 -5.56 9.65
CA LEU A 47 22.56 -4.82 10.17
C LEU A 47 21.48 -5.77 10.70
N GLU A 48 20.77 -5.34 11.74
CA GLU A 48 19.57 -6.04 12.21
C GLU A 48 18.35 -5.59 11.38
N PHE A 49 17.61 -6.55 10.80
CA PHE A 49 16.38 -6.22 10.08
C PHE A 49 15.32 -5.69 11.05
N PRO A 50 14.70 -4.51 10.80
CA PRO A 50 13.77 -3.88 11.73
C PRO A 50 12.40 -4.59 11.78
N SER A 51 12.34 -5.78 12.39
CA SER A 51 11.14 -6.61 12.53
C SER A 51 10.32 -6.36 13.80
N LYS A 52 10.74 -5.42 14.66
CA LYS A 52 10.04 -5.08 15.91
C LYS A 52 8.58 -4.66 15.63
N PRO A 53 7.63 -4.96 16.54
CA PRO A 53 6.21 -4.62 16.37
C PRO A 53 5.94 -3.14 16.02
N VAL A 54 6.77 -2.23 16.55
CA VAL A 54 6.70 -0.79 16.26
C VAL A 54 6.86 -0.47 14.77
N ASN A 55 7.70 -1.21 14.05
CA ASN A 55 7.86 -1.02 12.60
C ASN A 55 6.63 -1.52 11.85
N GLY A 56 5.99 -2.59 12.34
CA GLY A 56 4.69 -3.04 11.82
C GLY A 56 3.60 -1.98 11.95
N MET A 57 3.59 -1.22 13.05
CA MET A 57 2.66 -0.09 13.21
C MET A 57 2.95 1.03 12.20
N MET A 58 4.22 1.31 11.91
CA MET A 58 4.59 2.29 10.88
C MET A 58 4.14 1.87 9.49
N TRP A 59 4.23 0.57 9.16
CA TRP A 59 3.67 0.02 7.94
C TRP A 59 2.15 0.20 7.87
N MET A 60 1.45 -0.02 8.98
CA MET A 60 0.00 0.21 9.03
C MET A 60 -0.36 1.69 8.80
N VAL A 61 0.37 2.62 9.43
CA VAL A 61 0.20 4.07 9.18
C VAL A 61 0.42 4.38 7.70
N TRP A 62 1.50 3.87 7.12
CA TRP A 62 1.78 4.00 5.69
C TRP A 62 0.63 3.45 4.82
N SER A 63 0.06 2.29 5.16
CA SER A 63 -1.06 1.70 4.43
C SER A 63 -2.30 2.60 4.41
N PHE A 64 -2.63 3.24 5.53
CA PHE A 64 -3.76 4.18 5.59
C PHE A 64 -3.48 5.49 4.84
N LEU A 65 -2.24 6.00 4.87
CA LEU A 65 -1.83 7.15 4.07
C LEU A 65 -1.95 6.84 2.57
N MET A 66 -1.45 5.68 2.15
CA MET A 66 -1.58 5.20 0.77
C MET A 66 -3.06 5.03 0.37
N ALA A 67 -3.90 4.48 1.25
CA ALA A 67 -5.33 4.33 0.99
C ALA A 67 -6.05 5.69 0.84
N GLY A 68 -5.72 6.66 1.69
CA GLY A 68 -6.28 8.01 1.63
C GLY A 68 -5.90 8.74 0.33
N THR A 69 -4.63 8.67 -0.08
CA THR A 69 -4.18 9.28 -1.34
C THR A 69 -4.77 8.56 -2.55
N THR A 70 -4.81 7.22 -2.54
CA THR A 70 -5.46 6.40 -3.58
C THR A 70 -6.94 6.77 -3.73
N PHE A 71 -7.66 6.94 -2.61
CA PHE A 71 -9.04 7.40 -2.62
C PHE A 71 -9.17 8.76 -3.30
N ALA A 72 -8.36 9.75 -2.92
CA ALA A 72 -8.40 11.09 -3.51
C ALA A 72 -8.16 11.07 -5.03
N ILE A 73 -7.16 10.31 -5.49
CA ILE A 73 -6.85 10.14 -6.91
C ILE A 73 -8.00 9.43 -7.65
N SER A 74 -8.60 8.41 -7.04
CA SER A 74 -9.70 7.63 -7.63
C SER A 74 -10.94 8.46 -7.97
N ARG A 75 -11.06 9.69 -7.45
CA ARG A 75 -12.17 10.61 -7.73
C ARG A 75 -12.04 11.31 -9.06
N ARG A 76 -10.83 11.36 -9.63
CA ARG A 76 -10.54 12.09 -10.88
C ARG A 76 -10.08 11.18 -12.00
N PHE A 77 -9.52 10.02 -11.68
CA PHE A 77 -8.87 9.14 -12.64
C PHE A 77 -9.61 7.81 -12.84
N SER A 78 -9.28 7.13 -13.94
CA SER A 78 -9.75 5.75 -14.19
C SER A 78 -9.14 4.76 -13.20
N LEU A 79 -9.65 3.54 -13.15
CA LEU A 79 -9.11 2.47 -12.28
C LEU A 79 -7.61 2.25 -12.54
N TRP A 80 -7.24 2.08 -13.81
CA TRP A 80 -5.86 1.81 -14.22
C TRP A 80 -4.93 3.01 -13.97
N GLN A 81 -5.38 4.23 -14.23
CA GLN A 81 -4.62 5.44 -13.92
C GLN A 81 -4.39 5.56 -12.41
N THR A 82 -5.43 5.34 -11.62
CA THR A 82 -5.34 5.39 -10.14
C THR A 82 -4.37 4.34 -9.62
N ALA A 83 -4.49 3.09 -10.09
CA ALA A 83 -3.62 1.99 -9.69
C ALA A 83 -2.16 2.26 -10.06
N LEU A 84 -1.89 2.72 -11.27
CA LEU A 84 -0.53 3.02 -11.72
C LEU A 84 0.09 4.18 -10.93
N ILE A 85 -0.65 5.28 -10.72
CA ILE A 85 -0.15 6.42 -9.92
C ILE A 85 0.10 5.97 -8.48
N ALA A 86 -0.85 5.28 -7.84
CA ALA A 86 -0.69 4.79 -6.47
C ALA A 86 0.49 3.81 -6.34
N TRP A 87 0.67 2.92 -7.32
CA TRP A 87 1.78 1.96 -7.33
C TRP A 87 3.12 2.66 -7.47
N VAL A 88 3.25 3.62 -8.38
CA VAL A 88 4.48 4.39 -8.56
C VAL A 88 4.82 5.18 -7.30
N MET A 89 3.85 5.90 -6.73
CA MET A 89 4.05 6.75 -5.56
C MET A 89 4.32 5.94 -4.28
N GLY A 90 3.63 4.80 -4.10
CA GLY A 90 3.75 3.98 -2.89
C GLY A 90 4.97 3.05 -2.91
N PHE A 91 5.32 2.50 -4.07
CA PHE A 91 6.32 1.44 -4.19
C PHE A 91 7.54 1.86 -4.99
N VAL A 92 7.35 2.24 -6.25
CA VAL A 92 8.48 2.45 -7.17
C VAL A 92 9.39 3.56 -6.66
N MET A 93 8.83 4.69 -6.23
CA MET A 93 9.62 5.78 -5.63
C MET A 93 10.38 5.34 -4.38
N MET A 94 9.74 4.55 -3.52
CA MET A 94 10.39 3.99 -2.32
C MET A 94 11.58 3.10 -2.73
N TRP A 95 11.37 2.16 -3.66
CA TRP A 95 12.41 1.25 -4.13
C TRP A 95 13.58 1.96 -4.79
N VAL A 96 13.35 3.05 -5.52
CA VAL A 96 14.43 3.89 -6.06
C VAL A 96 15.30 4.42 -4.92
N VAL A 97 14.69 4.96 -3.86
CA VAL A 97 15.42 5.51 -2.70
C VAL A 97 16.17 4.41 -1.94
N ILE A 98 15.50 3.31 -1.58
CA ILE A 98 16.13 2.24 -0.79
C ILE A 98 17.12 1.40 -1.61
N GLY A 99 16.93 1.33 -2.93
CA GLY A 99 17.90 0.78 -3.86
C GLY A 99 19.16 1.65 -3.96
N ASN A 100 19.01 2.97 -4.04
CA ASN A 100 20.14 3.90 -3.99
C ASN A 100 20.92 3.79 -2.66
N LEU A 101 20.24 3.58 -1.54
CA LEU A 101 20.86 3.34 -0.24
C LEU A 101 21.45 1.92 -0.10
N SER A 102 21.32 1.07 -1.12
CA SER A 102 21.78 -0.32 -1.12
C SER A 102 21.20 -1.20 -0.01
N VAL A 103 20.06 -0.80 0.57
CA VAL A 103 19.34 -1.57 1.62
C VAL A 103 18.18 -2.40 1.06
N LEU A 104 17.94 -2.33 -0.27
CA LEU A 104 16.95 -3.13 -0.98
C LEU A 104 17.58 -4.43 -1.51
N PRO A 105 17.11 -5.61 -1.08
CA PRO A 105 17.51 -6.86 -1.69
C PRO A 105 16.86 -7.01 -3.08
N LEU A 106 17.57 -6.67 -4.15
CA LEU A 106 17.03 -6.71 -5.53
C LEU A 106 16.42 -8.07 -5.92
N GLY A 107 16.87 -9.17 -5.30
CA GLY A 107 16.31 -10.51 -5.50
C GLY A 107 14.83 -10.66 -5.10
N ILE A 108 14.27 -9.74 -4.31
CA ILE A 108 12.84 -9.77 -3.96
C ILE A 108 11.96 -9.21 -5.06
N LEU A 109 12.49 -8.39 -5.98
CA LEU A 109 11.70 -7.64 -6.97
C LEU A 109 10.81 -8.52 -7.86
N PRO A 110 11.24 -9.71 -8.33
CA PRO A 110 10.37 -10.59 -9.12
C PRO A 110 9.07 -10.99 -8.40
N ILE A 111 9.06 -11.02 -7.08
CA ILE A 111 7.87 -11.29 -6.25
C ILE A 111 7.21 -9.97 -5.82
N ALA A 112 8.01 -8.98 -5.39
CA ALA A 112 7.51 -7.73 -4.84
C ALA A 112 6.79 -6.85 -5.88
N VAL A 113 7.28 -6.81 -7.13
CA VAL A 113 6.68 -6.05 -8.23
C VAL A 113 5.25 -6.50 -8.53
N PRO A 114 4.98 -7.77 -8.90
CA PRO A 114 3.61 -8.19 -9.21
C PRO A 114 2.69 -8.11 -7.98
N PHE A 115 3.20 -8.45 -6.78
CA PHE A 115 2.39 -8.43 -5.56
C PHE A 115 1.95 -7.01 -5.18
N SER A 116 2.88 -6.04 -5.18
CA SER A 116 2.58 -4.64 -4.88
C SER A 116 1.67 -3.98 -5.93
N PHE A 117 1.74 -4.43 -7.18
CA PHE A 117 0.82 -3.96 -8.22
C PHE A 117 -0.62 -4.45 -7.97
N VAL A 118 -0.80 -5.72 -7.59
CA VAL A 118 -2.11 -6.27 -7.16
C VAL A 118 -2.64 -5.53 -5.94
N GLU A 119 -1.76 -5.22 -5.00
CA GLU A 119 -2.10 -4.43 -3.82
C GLU A 119 -2.64 -3.04 -4.18
N ALA A 120 -1.92 -2.28 -5.02
CA ALA A 120 -2.33 -0.96 -5.49
C ALA A 120 -3.62 -1.01 -6.34
N LEU A 121 -3.75 -2.00 -7.22
CA LEU A 121 -4.93 -2.21 -8.04
C LEU A 121 -6.16 -2.54 -7.19
N GLY A 122 -5.99 -3.41 -6.18
CA GLY A 122 -7.06 -3.75 -5.23
C GLY A 122 -7.51 -2.54 -4.42
N ALA A 123 -6.57 -1.73 -3.92
CA ALA A 123 -6.89 -0.49 -3.22
C ALA A 123 -7.67 0.49 -4.11
N ALA A 124 -7.23 0.67 -5.36
CA ALA A 124 -7.92 1.52 -6.34
C ALA A 124 -9.33 1.01 -6.67
N PHE A 125 -9.49 -0.33 -6.82
CA PHE A 125 -10.77 -0.97 -7.05
C PHE A 125 -11.74 -0.77 -5.88
N ILE A 126 -11.29 -1.01 -4.65
CA ILE A 126 -12.07 -0.81 -3.42
C ILE A 126 -12.53 0.65 -3.32
N CYS A 127 -11.59 1.59 -3.48
CA CYS A 127 -11.89 3.02 -3.43
C CYS A 127 -12.95 3.40 -4.46
N ARG A 128 -12.80 2.95 -5.71
CA ARG A 128 -13.75 3.27 -6.79
C ARG A 128 -15.13 2.66 -6.56
N LYS A 129 -15.19 1.40 -6.14
CA LYS A 129 -16.44 0.64 -6.00
C LYS A 129 -17.26 1.13 -4.81
N LEU A 130 -16.63 1.36 -3.66
CA LEU A 130 -17.32 1.74 -2.43
C LEU A 130 -17.68 3.22 -2.38
N ALA A 131 -16.89 4.08 -3.01
CA ALA A 131 -17.15 5.52 -2.98
C ALA A 131 -18.29 5.96 -3.91
N GLN A 132 -18.74 5.09 -4.83
CA GLN A 132 -19.62 5.37 -5.98
C GLN A 132 -19.14 6.62 -6.77
N PRO A 133 -18.71 6.49 -8.03
CA PRO A 133 -18.51 7.67 -8.86
C PRO A 133 -19.85 8.40 -8.93
N GLY A 134 -19.92 9.67 -8.54
CA GLY A 134 -20.98 10.53 -9.03
C GLY A 134 -20.93 10.40 -10.55
N ARG A 135 -22.01 9.92 -11.16
CA ARG A 135 -22.13 9.95 -12.63
C ARG A 135 -21.95 11.42 -13.05
N PRO A 136 -21.18 11.72 -14.12
CA PRO A 136 -21.38 12.98 -14.81
C PRO A 136 -22.84 13.11 -15.26
#